data_AF-A0A7H4P5F4-F1
#
_entry.id   AF-A0A7H4P5F4-F1
#
_cell.length_a   1.000
_cell.length_b   1.000
_cell.length_c   1.000
_cell.angle_alpha   90.00
_cell.angle_beta   90.00
_cell.angle_gamma   90.00
#
_symmetry.space_group_name_H-M   'P 1'
#
loop_
_entity.id
_entity.type
_entity.pdbx_description
1 polymer ?
#
loop_
_entity_poly.entity_id
_entity_poly.type
_entity_poly.pdbx_seq_one_letter_code
_entity_poly.pdbx_strand_id
1 'polypeptide(L)'
;MSLWINGDWQSGRGPARSKHNPVSQTLLWQGNDADADQVALAVSAARAAFPAWARQPFAARKAIAEKFASLLEANKSELTAVIARETGKPRWEAATEITAMINKIAISVNAYHSRTGEAQTAMADGEATLRHRPHGVLAVFGPYNFPGHLPNGHIVSGAAGGEYRGIQTQRADAAKRRGGSEAMGRSRPAAGRA
;
A
#
# COMPACT_ATOMS: atom_id res chain seq x y z
N MET A 1 -9.33 -9.16 12.70
CA MET A 1 -8.59 -8.88 11.45
C MET A 1 -9.56 -8.84 10.29
N SER A 2 -9.60 -7.72 9.58
CA SER A 2 -10.31 -7.61 8.30
C SER A 2 -9.28 -7.50 7.18
N LEU A 3 -9.44 -8.27 6.12
CA LEU A 3 -8.61 -8.27 4.92
C LEU A 3 -9.22 -7.27 3.92
N TRP A 4 -8.38 -6.53 3.20
CA TRP A 4 -8.82 -5.69 2.08
C TRP A 4 -8.47 -6.39 0.77
N ILE A 5 -9.47 -6.96 0.10
CA ILE A 5 -9.31 -7.76 -1.13
C ILE A 5 -10.30 -7.25 -2.17
N ASN A 6 -9.80 -6.90 -3.36
CA ASN A 6 -10.60 -6.44 -4.49
C ASN A 6 -11.52 -5.23 -4.20
N GLY A 7 -11.11 -4.36 -3.29
CA GLY A 7 -11.90 -3.17 -2.92
C GLY A 7 -12.93 -3.40 -1.83
N ASP A 8 -12.93 -4.58 -1.18
CA ASP A 8 -13.86 -4.93 -0.12
C ASP A 8 -13.14 -5.39 1.15
N TRP A 9 -13.74 -5.06 2.30
CA TRP A 9 -13.35 -5.61 3.58
C TRP A 9 -13.96 -7.01 3.77
N GLN A 10 -13.11 -8.00 4.00
CA GLN A 10 -13.50 -9.40 4.20
C GLN A 10 -12.97 -9.94 5.52
N SER A 11 -13.68 -10.86 6.16
CA SER A 11 -13.12 -11.63 7.28
C SER A 11 -12.13 -12.67 6.76
N GLY A 12 -11.03 -12.89 7.48
CA GLY A 12 -10.14 -14.02 7.20
C GLY A 12 -10.86 -15.35 7.39
N ARG A 13 -10.46 -16.35 6.62
CA ARG A 13 -10.99 -17.72 6.68
C ARG A 13 -9.93 -18.76 7.12
N GLY A 14 -8.70 -18.32 7.33
CA GLY A 14 -7.61 -19.15 7.85
C GLY A 14 -7.63 -19.29 9.38
N PRO A 15 -6.52 -19.75 9.96
CA PRO A 15 -6.37 -19.93 11.40
C PRO A 15 -6.67 -18.68 12.21
N ALA A 16 -7.21 -18.87 13.42
CA ALA A 16 -7.43 -17.78 14.37
C ALA A 16 -6.10 -17.15 14.80
N ARG A 17 -6.11 -15.82 14.97
CA ARG A 17 -4.98 -15.02 15.40
C ARG A 17 -5.42 -13.99 16.43
N SER A 18 -4.61 -13.85 17.47
CA SER A 18 -4.71 -12.80 18.47
C SER A 18 -3.44 -11.96 18.50
N LYS A 19 -3.57 -10.65 18.65
CA LYS A 19 -2.46 -9.74 18.92
C LYS A 19 -2.59 -9.19 20.32
N HIS A 20 -1.52 -9.35 21.09
CA HIS A 20 -1.38 -8.77 22.43
C HIS A 20 -0.40 -7.61 22.39
N ASN A 21 -0.58 -6.68 23.33
CA ASN A 21 0.41 -5.65 23.61
C ASN A 21 1.68 -6.34 24.14
N PRO A 22 2.86 -6.12 23.55
CA PRO A 22 4.07 -6.82 23.97
C PRO A 22 4.53 -6.46 25.38
N VAL A 23 4.09 -5.32 25.93
CA VAL A 23 4.44 -4.85 27.27
C VAL A 23 3.41 -5.33 28.29
N SER A 24 2.15 -4.95 28.11
CA SER A 24 1.09 -5.25 29.10
C SER A 24 0.44 -6.61 28.94
N GLN A 25 0.74 -7.34 27.86
CA GLN A 25 0.08 -8.60 27.46
C GLN A 25 -1.44 -8.50 27.25
N THR A 26 -2.00 -7.29 27.29
CA THR A 26 -3.42 -7.08 27.05
C THR A 26 -3.78 -7.38 25.61
N LEU A 27 -4.93 -8.05 25.41
CA LEU A 27 -5.43 -8.34 24.08
C LEU A 27 -5.76 -7.04 23.33
N LEU A 28 -5.16 -6.83 22.17
CA LEU A 28 -5.37 -5.65 21.31
C LEU A 28 -6.46 -5.89 20.26
N TRP A 29 -6.42 -7.05 19.61
CA TRP A 29 -7.38 -7.49 18.62
C TRP A 29 -7.33 -9.00 18.37
N GLN A 30 -8.40 -9.53 17.79
CA GLN A 30 -8.52 -10.90 17.30
C GLN A 30 -9.11 -10.95 15.90
N GLY A 31 -8.92 -12.07 15.22
CA GLY A 31 -9.59 -12.43 13.97
C GLY A 31 -8.93 -13.64 13.35
N ASN A 32 -9.07 -13.77 12.04
CA ASN A 32 -8.53 -14.91 11.30
C ASN A 32 -7.53 -14.40 10.26
N ASP A 33 -6.52 -15.22 9.99
CA ASP A 33 -5.61 -15.01 8.87
C ASP A 33 -6.32 -15.27 7.53
N ALA A 34 -5.70 -14.86 6.44
CA ALA A 34 -6.13 -15.27 5.11
C ALA A 34 -5.85 -16.77 4.92
N ASP A 35 -6.77 -17.49 4.27
CA ASP A 35 -6.49 -18.82 3.73
C ASP A 35 -5.81 -18.73 2.35
N ALA A 36 -5.42 -19.87 1.78
CA ALA A 36 -4.77 -19.93 0.48
C ALA A 36 -5.66 -19.38 -0.65
N ASP A 37 -6.96 -19.58 -0.57
CA ASP A 37 -7.92 -19.10 -1.56
C ASP A 37 -8.08 -17.58 -1.53
N GLN A 38 -8.06 -16.96 -0.34
CA GLN A 38 -8.09 -15.50 -0.17
C GLN A 38 -6.80 -14.86 -0.66
N VAL A 39 -5.66 -15.53 -0.48
CA VAL A 39 -4.38 -15.13 -1.11
C VAL A 39 -4.50 -15.21 -2.64
N ALA A 40 -4.99 -16.32 -3.18
CA ALA A 40 -5.19 -16.48 -4.62
C ALA A 40 -6.16 -15.42 -5.19
N LEU A 41 -7.24 -15.11 -4.47
CA LEU A 41 -8.19 -14.07 -4.83
C LEU A 41 -7.54 -12.70 -4.88
N ALA A 42 -6.71 -12.36 -3.89
CA ALA A 42 -5.98 -11.10 -3.86
C ALA A 42 -4.97 -10.98 -5.01
N VAL A 43 -4.24 -12.05 -5.34
CA VAL A 43 -3.34 -12.07 -6.51
C VAL A 43 -4.11 -11.95 -7.82
N SER A 44 -5.24 -12.66 -7.96
CA SER A 44 -6.07 -12.62 -9.16
C SER A 44 -6.66 -11.22 -9.41
N ALA A 45 -7.25 -10.61 -8.37
CA ALA A 45 -7.74 -9.24 -8.43
C ALA A 45 -6.62 -8.26 -8.81
N ALA A 46 -5.41 -8.48 -8.28
CA ALA A 46 -4.26 -7.67 -8.61
C ALA A 46 -3.82 -7.76 -10.07
N ARG A 47 -3.78 -8.98 -10.60
CA ARG A 47 -3.46 -9.21 -12.02
C ARG A 47 -4.53 -8.61 -12.94
N ALA A 48 -5.81 -8.72 -12.58
CA ALA A 48 -6.91 -8.18 -13.37
C ALA A 48 -6.87 -6.64 -13.46
N ALA A 49 -6.52 -5.96 -12.38
CA ALA A 49 -6.48 -4.50 -12.34
C ALA A 49 -5.18 -3.89 -12.89
N PHE A 50 -4.09 -4.67 -12.95
CA PHE A 50 -2.77 -4.20 -13.39
C PHE A 50 -2.76 -3.49 -14.76
N PRO A 51 -3.37 -4.01 -15.84
CA PRO A 51 -3.29 -3.36 -17.15
C PRO A 51 -3.92 -1.96 -17.17
N ALA A 52 -5.04 -1.77 -16.48
CA ALA A 52 -5.70 -0.46 -16.39
C ALA A 52 -4.88 0.53 -15.56
N TRP A 53 -4.25 0.04 -14.48
CA TRP A 53 -3.39 0.84 -13.62
C TRP A 53 -2.07 1.24 -14.30
N ALA A 54 -1.39 0.30 -14.93
CA ALA A 54 -0.12 0.52 -15.63
C ALA A 54 -0.24 1.56 -16.75
N ARG A 55 -1.42 1.65 -17.39
CA ARG A 55 -1.73 2.64 -18.44
C ARG A 55 -2.12 4.02 -17.91
N GLN A 56 -2.35 4.18 -16.60
CA GLN A 56 -2.65 5.51 -16.05
C GLN A 56 -1.48 6.46 -16.29
N PRO A 57 -1.71 7.74 -16.61
CA PRO A 57 -0.64 8.73 -16.64
C PRO A 57 0.06 8.82 -15.28
N PHE A 58 1.37 9.10 -15.29
CA PHE A 58 2.14 9.26 -14.06
C PHE A 58 1.50 10.26 -13.08
N ALA A 59 0.97 11.37 -13.59
CA ALA A 59 0.29 12.40 -12.79
C ALA A 59 -0.89 11.83 -11.98
N ALA A 60 -1.69 10.92 -12.55
CA ALA A 60 -2.81 10.30 -11.86
C ALA A 60 -2.32 9.36 -10.74
N ARG A 61 -1.26 8.58 -11.00
CA ARG A 61 -0.65 7.70 -9.99
C ARG A 61 0.01 8.49 -8.86
N LYS A 62 0.69 9.60 -9.20
CA LYS A 62 1.28 10.56 -8.25
C LYS A 62 0.20 11.16 -7.34
N ALA A 63 -0.92 11.61 -7.90
CA ALA A 63 -2.03 12.17 -7.11
C ALA A 63 -2.57 11.18 -6.06
N ILE A 64 -2.62 9.88 -6.40
CA ILE A 64 -3.03 8.83 -5.45
C ILE A 64 -1.98 8.66 -4.34
N ALA A 65 -0.69 8.66 -4.67
CA ALA A 65 0.39 8.59 -3.69
C ALA A 65 0.41 9.82 -2.75
N GLU A 66 0.16 11.01 -3.29
CA GLU A 66 0.05 12.26 -2.51
C GLU A 66 -1.19 12.25 -1.62
N LYS A 67 -2.32 11.75 -2.12
CA LYS A 67 -3.53 11.56 -1.30
C LYS A 67 -3.26 10.61 -0.13
N PHE A 68 -2.48 9.55 -0.35
CA PHE A 68 -2.06 8.65 0.72
C PHE A 68 -1.20 9.36 1.77
N ALA A 69 -0.24 10.22 1.38
CA ALA A 69 0.49 11.08 2.32
C ALA A 69 -0.46 11.99 3.13
N SER A 70 -1.43 12.64 2.47
CA SER A 70 -2.41 13.48 3.18
C SER A 70 -3.24 12.69 4.19
N LEU A 71 -3.62 11.45 3.86
CA LEU A 71 -4.34 10.56 4.77
C LEU A 71 -3.48 10.11 5.95
N LEU A 72 -2.20 9.83 5.73
CA LEU A 72 -1.25 9.53 6.81
C LEU A 72 -1.11 10.71 7.76
N GLU A 73 -0.99 11.93 7.24
CA GLU A 73 -0.87 13.14 8.07
C GLU A 73 -2.16 13.39 8.86
N ALA A 74 -3.33 13.32 8.20
CA ALA A 74 -4.62 13.52 8.84
C ALA A 74 -4.90 12.50 9.97
N ASN A 75 -4.35 11.29 9.88
CA ASN A 75 -4.53 10.22 10.86
C ASN A 75 -3.28 9.96 11.72
N LYS A 76 -2.29 10.85 11.69
CA LYS A 76 -0.96 10.64 12.29
C LYS A 76 -1.01 10.28 13.77
N SER A 77 -1.84 10.98 14.54
CA SER A 77 -2.00 10.75 15.98
C SER A 77 -2.56 9.35 16.27
N GLU A 78 -3.61 8.94 15.55
CA GLU A 78 -4.24 7.63 15.73
C GLU A 78 -3.30 6.50 15.30
N LEU A 79 -2.66 6.64 14.14
CA LEU A 79 -1.70 5.66 13.64
C LEU A 79 -0.49 5.52 14.57
N THR A 80 0.01 6.62 15.13
CA THR A 80 1.06 6.62 16.15
C THR A 80 0.66 5.79 17.36
N ALA A 81 -0.57 5.99 17.87
CA ALA A 81 -1.07 5.25 19.02
C ALA A 81 -1.21 3.75 18.73
N VAL A 82 -1.64 3.38 17.51
CA VAL A 82 -1.75 1.98 17.08
C VAL A 82 -0.36 1.33 16.99
N ILE A 83 0.57 1.93 16.25
CA ILE A 83 1.93 1.38 16.08
C ILE A 83 2.62 1.22 17.44
N ALA A 84 2.59 2.24 18.29
CA ALA A 84 3.20 2.18 19.61
C ALA A 84 2.62 1.02 20.45
N ARG A 85 1.29 0.84 20.46
CA ARG A 85 0.64 -0.26 21.18
C ARG A 85 0.98 -1.64 20.61
N GLU A 86 1.02 -1.79 19.30
CA GLU A 86 1.26 -3.08 18.67
C GLU A 86 2.73 -3.52 18.70
N THR A 87 3.65 -2.57 18.68
CA THR A 87 5.10 -2.86 18.60
C THR A 87 5.81 -2.69 19.94
N GLY A 88 5.22 -1.97 20.90
CA GLY A 88 5.85 -1.65 22.18
C GLY A 88 6.84 -0.49 22.13
N LYS A 89 7.04 0.13 20.96
CA LYS A 89 7.97 1.26 20.83
C LYS A 89 7.41 2.54 21.46
N PRO A 90 8.27 3.45 21.95
CA PRO A 90 7.83 4.76 22.43
C PRO A 90 7.01 5.53 21.39
N ARG A 91 6.02 6.32 21.85
CA ARG A 91 5.13 7.08 20.95
C ARG A 91 5.88 8.03 20.02
N TRP A 92 6.97 8.64 20.49
CA TRP A 92 7.77 9.54 19.66
C TRP A 92 8.46 8.79 18.50
N GLU A 93 8.89 7.55 18.72
CA GLU A 93 9.48 6.72 17.67
C GLU A 93 8.42 6.28 16.65
N ALA A 94 7.23 5.89 17.13
CA ALA A 94 6.09 5.59 16.26
C ALA A 94 5.65 6.80 15.43
N ALA A 95 5.66 8.02 15.99
CA ALA A 95 5.34 9.24 15.26
C ALA A 95 6.39 9.57 14.17
N THR A 96 7.67 9.32 14.47
CA THR A 96 8.75 9.42 13.50
C THR A 96 8.56 8.43 12.36
N GLU A 97 8.09 7.21 12.65
CA GLU A 97 7.78 6.20 11.62
C GLU A 97 6.72 6.71 10.62
N ILE A 98 5.61 7.28 11.12
CA ILE A 98 4.56 7.85 10.25
C ILE A 98 5.10 9.02 9.43
N THR A 99 5.89 9.90 10.05
CA THR A 99 6.53 11.03 9.35
C THR A 99 7.45 10.52 8.23
N ALA A 100 8.21 9.46 8.50
CA ALA A 100 9.07 8.83 7.52
C ALA A 100 8.29 8.16 6.38
N MET A 101 7.07 7.65 6.64
CA MET A 101 6.18 7.15 5.59
C MET A 101 5.70 8.27 4.66
N ILE A 102 5.30 9.41 5.22
CA ILE A 102 4.84 10.59 4.46
C ILE A 102 5.97 11.13 3.59
N ASN A 103 7.14 11.37 4.18
CA ASN A 103 8.29 11.91 3.45
C ASN A 103 8.77 10.98 2.33
N LYS A 104 8.57 9.66 2.48
CA LYS A 104 8.93 8.67 1.44
C LYS A 104 8.16 8.92 0.13
N ILE A 105 6.95 9.49 0.17
CA ILE A 105 6.18 9.78 -1.04
C ILE A 105 6.95 10.71 -1.98
N ALA A 106 7.39 11.86 -1.47
CA ALA A 106 8.15 12.83 -2.27
C ALA A 106 9.47 12.23 -2.78
N ILE A 107 10.18 11.46 -1.94
CA ILE A 107 11.42 10.77 -2.33
C ILE A 107 11.16 9.79 -3.47
N SER A 108 10.09 8.98 -3.40
CA SER A 108 9.75 8.00 -4.44
C SER A 108 9.30 8.67 -5.75
N VAL A 109 8.60 9.80 -5.69
CA VAL A 109 8.24 10.60 -6.87
C VAL A 109 9.49 11.16 -7.55
N ASN A 110 10.40 11.77 -6.78
CA ASN A 110 11.66 12.29 -7.33
C ASN A 110 12.52 11.16 -7.92
N ALA A 111 12.59 10.04 -7.21
CA ALA A 111 13.28 8.83 -7.65
C ALA A 111 12.78 8.28 -8.98
N TYR A 112 11.47 8.34 -9.24
CA TYR A 112 10.89 7.95 -10.53
C TYR A 112 11.49 8.83 -11.62
N HIS A 113 11.38 10.15 -11.50
CA HIS A 113 11.91 11.09 -12.49
C HIS A 113 13.42 10.94 -12.75
N SER A 114 14.21 10.71 -11.70
CA SER A 114 15.66 10.55 -11.85
C SER A 114 16.09 9.21 -12.46
N ARG A 115 15.21 8.18 -12.46
CA ARG A 115 15.57 6.81 -12.85
C ARG A 115 14.82 6.27 -14.05
N THR A 116 13.72 6.89 -14.47
CA THR A 116 12.89 6.42 -15.59
C THR A 116 12.96 7.39 -16.77
N GLY A 117 14.17 7.59 -17.31
CA GLY A 117 14.37 8.37 -18.52
C GLY A 117 13.78 7.71 -19.76
N GLU A 118 13.55 8.50 -20.80
CA GLU A 118 13.21 8.02 -22.14
C GLU A 118 14.29 8.51 -23.11
N ALA A 119 14.62 7.69 -24.09
CA ALA A 119 15.57 8.05 -25.14
C ALA A 119 15.09 7.48 -26.48
N GLN A 120 15.35 8.21 -27.55
CA GLN A 120 15.02 7.83 -28.92
C GLN A 120 16.25 8.03 -29.79
N THR A 121 16.59 7.06 -30.62
CA THR A 121 17.75 7.11 -31.50
C THR A 121 17.34 6.66 -32.89
N ALA A 122 17.50 7.56 -33.87
CA ALA A 122 17.28 7.26 -35.26
C ALA A 122 18.30 6.24 -35.77
N MET A 123 17.86 5.29 -36.58
CA MET A 123 18.66 4.24 -37.18
C MET A 123 18.38 4.18 -38.69
N ALA A 124 19.26 3.54 -39.45
CA ALA A 124 19.11 3.41 -40.91
C ALA A 124 17.76 2.79 -41.32
N ASP A 125 17.28 1.82 -40.54
CA ASP A 125 16.04 1.06 -40.81
C ASP A 125 14.93 1.31 -39.76
N GLY A 126 14.95 2.44 -39.03
CA GLY A 126 13.90 2.77 -38.06
C GLY A 126 14.36 3.57 -36.85
N GLU A 127 13.85 3.23 -35.67
CA GLU A 127 14.12 3.95 -34.42
C GLU A 127 14.27 2.99 -33.24
N ALA A 128 15.28 3.22 -32.40
CA ALA A 128 15.43 2.56 -31.11
C ALA A 128 14.86 3.44 -29.99
N THR A 129 14.04 2.86 -29.10
CA THR A 129 13.45 3.59 -27.96
C THR A 129 13.76 2.93 -26.63
N LEU A 130 14.25 3.71 -25.65
CA LEU A 130 14.32 3.32 -24.24
C LEU A 130 13.04 3.76 -23.54
N ARG A 131 12.35 2.80 -22.91
CA ARG A 131 11.19 3.06 -22.05
C ARG A 131 11.22 2.17 -20.82
N HIS A 132 10.69 2.70 -19.73
CA HIS A 132 10.55 1.97 -18.47
C HIS A 132 9.10 1.52 -18.32
N ARG A 133 8.88 0.21 -18.12
CA ARG A 133 7.56 -0.37 -17.94
C ARG A 133 7.49 -1.10 -16.60
N PRO A 134 6.35 -1.03 -15.89
CA PRO A 134 6.19 -1.75 -14.63
C PRO A 134 6.29 -3.27 -14.84
N HIS A 135 6.90 -3.96 -13.87
CA HIS A 135 7.13 -5.41 -13.97
C HIS A 135 5.85 -6.24 -13.81
N GLY A 136 4.83 -5.72 -13.09
CA GLY A 136 3.59 -6.44 -12.86
C GLY A 136 3.01 -6.25 -11.46
N VAL A 137 2.61 -7.37 -10.88
CA VAL A 137 2.09 -7.45 -9.51
C VAL A 137 3.23 -7.82 -8.57
N LEU A 138 3.34 -7.07 -7.46
CA LEU A 138 4.33 -7.30 -6.41
C LEU A 138 3.66 -7.79 -5.12
N ALA A 139 4.20 -8.85 -4.52
CA ALA A 139 3.89 -9.26 -3.16
C ALA A 139 4.86 -8.58 -2.18
N VAL A 140 4.34 -7.96 -1.13
CA VAL A 140 5.16 -7.21 -0.16
C VAL A 140 5.02 -7.81 1.24
N PHE A 141 6.14 -8.29 1.78
CA PHE A 141 6.21 -8.84 3.13
C PHE A 141 6.91 -7.84 4.05
N GLY A 142 6.13 -7.17 4.90
CA GLY A 142 6.67 -6.22 5.89
C GLY A 142 7.13 -6.94 7.16
N PRO A 143 8.27 -6.55 7.76
CA PRO A 143 8.67 -7.04 9.08
C PRO A 143 7.90 -6.31 10.19
N TYR A 144 8.01 -6.83 11.41
CA TYR A 144 7.20 -6.36 12.55
C TYR A 144 7.74 -5.10 13.25
N ASN A 145 9.01 -4.74 13.04
CA ASN A 145 9.71 -3.70 13.79
C ASN A 145 9.37 -2.28 13.31
N PHE A 146 9.14 -2.08 12.01
CA PHE A 146 8.64 -0.84 11.43
C PHE A 146 7.53 -1.17 10.41
N PRO A 147 6.35 -1.60 10.92
CA PRO A 147 5.31 -2.22 10.11
C PRO A 147 4.67 -1.28 9.10
N GLY A 148 4.76 0.04 9.31
CA GLY A 148 4.36 1.04 8.34
C GLY A 148 5.50 1.39 7.39
N HIS A 149 6.66 1.78 7.91
CA HIS A 149 7.72 2.39 7.11
C HIS A 149 8.40 1.45 6.11
N LEU A 150 8.72 0.22 6.53
CA LEU A 150 9.49 -0.70 5.68
C LEU A 150 8.72 -1.19 4.46
N PRO A 151 7.46 -1.69 4.58
CA PRO A 151 6.68 -2.04 3.39
C PRO A 151 6.32 -0.79 2.55
N ASN A 152 6.20 0.40 3.16
CA ASN A 152 5.87 1.64 2.44
C ASN A 152 6.87 1.96 1.31
N GLY A 153 8.16 1.65 1.50
CA GLY A 153 9.18 1.86 0.46
C GLY A 153 8.89 1.11 -0.84
N HIS A 154 8.45 -0.15 -0.73
CA HIS A 154 8.08 -0.98 -1.88
C HIS A 154 6.73 -0.56 -2.45
N ILE A 155 5.75 -0.36 -1.56
CA ILE A 155 4.38 0.03 -1.89
C ILE A 155 4.31 1.30 -2.73
N VAL A 156 5.00 2.36 -2.29
CA VAL A 156 4.90 3.69 -2.91
C VAL A 156 5.65 3.70 -4.23
N SER A 157 6.84 3.11 -4.23
CA SER A 157 7.67 3.04 -5.43
C SER A 157 7.01 2.20 -6.52
N GLY A 158 6.41 1.05 -6.15
CA GLY A 158 5.63 0.22 -7.08
C GLY A 158 4.40 0.97 -7.61
N ALA A 159 3.62 1.60 -6.73
CA ALA A 159 2.44 2.36 -7.14
C ALA A 159 2.78 3.55 -8.09
N ALA A 160 3.82 4.31 -7.78
CA ALA A 160 4.29 5.40 -8.65
C ALA A 160 4.85 4.88 -9.99
N GLY A 161 5.59 3.77 -9.94
CA GLY A 161 6.15 3.06 -11.09
C GLY A 161 5.12 2.40 -12.01
N GLY A 162 3.87 2.27 -11.55
CA GLY A 162 2.77 1.65 -12.31
C GLY A 162 2.60 0.15 -12.04
N GLU A 163 3.30 -0.41 -11.07
CA GLU A 163 3.04 -1.75 -10.53
C GLU A 163 1.73 -1.73 -9.75
N TYR A 164 0.91 -2.79 -9.88
CA TYR A 164 -0.37 -2.90 -9.19
C TYR A 164 -0.27 -3.82 -7.97
N ARG A 165 -0.97 -3.45 -6.89
CA ARG A 165 -0.90 -4.07 -5.56
C ARG A 165 -1.71 -5.37 -5.43
N GLY A 166 -1.13 -6.36 -4.78
CA GLY A 166 -1.85 -7.46 -4.13
C GLY A 166 -1.01 -8.10 -3.03
N ILE A 167 -1.54 -8.10 -1.80
CA ILE A 167 -1.05 -8.75 -0.57
C ILE A 167 0.06 -8.02 0.20
N GLN A 168 -0.37 -7.36 1.29
CA GLN A 168 0.47 -7.05 2.45
C GLN A 168 0.12 -8.04 3.56
N THR A 169 0.99 -9.01 3.82
CA THR A 169 0.96 -9.77 5.08
C THR A 169 1.95 -9.14 6.06
N GLN A 170 1.48 -8.11 6.78
CA GLN A 170 1.75 -7.77 8.20
C GLN A 170 1.21 -6.35 8.47
N ARG A 171 0.18 -6.24 9.33
CA ARG A 171 0.19 -5.87 10.77
C ARG A 171 0.12 -4.36 11.03
N ALA A 172 -1.06 -3.79 10.86
CA ALA A 172 -1.52 -2.59 11.58
C ALA A 172 -3.04 -2.48 11.38
N ASP A 173 -3.82 -3.04 12.31
CA ASP A 173 -5.29 -3.05 12.23
C ASP A 173 -5.83 -1.74 12.87
N ALA A 174 -5.55 -0.60 12.24
CA ALA A 174 -6.03 0.71 12.69
C ALA A 174 -7.43 1.07 12.16
N ALA A 175 -7.83 0.51 11.01
CA ALA A 175 -8.91 1.10 10.20
C ALA A 175 -10.35 0.77 10.63
N LYS A 176 -10.59 -0.06 11.66
CA LYS A 176 -11.96 -0.47 12.04
C LYS A 176 -12.54 0.25 13.27
N ARG A 177 -11.83 1.18 13.90
CA ARG A 177 -12.27 1.76 15.20
C ARG A 177 -13.22 2.95 15.12
N ARG A 178 -13.61 3.42 13.94
CA ARG A 178 -14.81 4.26 13.75
C ARG A 178 -15.46 3.90 12.43
N GLY A 179 -16.79 3.93 12.36
CA GLY A 179 -17.59 3.57 11.18
C GLY A 179 -17.32 4.42 9.94
N GLY A 180 -16.15 4.25 9.33
CA GLY A 180 -15.77 4.84 8.06
C GLY A 180 -16.14 3.90 6.91
N SER A 181 -17.44 3.70 6.68
CA SER A 181 -17.94 3.10 5.44
C SER A 181 -17.78 4.04 4.24
N GLU A 182 -17.29 5.28 4.42
CA GLU A 182 -17.34 6.31 3.37
C GLU A 182 -15.99 6.85 2.86
N ALA A 183 -14.86 6.57 3.52
CA ALA A 183 -13.62 7.31 3.21
C ALA A 183 -12.71 6.68 2.13
N MET A 184 -12.88 5.40 1.79
CA MET A 184 -12.04 4.70 0.80
C MET A 184 -12.81 4.15 -0.42
N GLY A 185 -14.15 4.30 -0.44
CA GLY A 185 -15.02 3.93 -1.56
C GLY A 185 -15.30 5.06 -2.56
N ARG A 186 -14.87 6.30 -2.29
CA ARG A 186 -15.23 7.50 -3.08
C ARG A 186 -14.15 8.01 -4.05
N SER A 187 -13.11 7.21 -4.34
CA SER A 187 -12.02 7.63 -5.24
C SER A 187 -11.93 6.80 -6.54
N ARG A 188 -13.06 6.38 -7.11
CA ARG A 188 -13.13 5.88 -8.49
C ARG A 188 -13.60 6.99 -9.45
N PRO A 189 -12.91 7.24 -10.57
CA PRO A 189 -13.57 7.80 -11.75
C PRO A 189 -14.59 6.76 -12.25
N ALA A 190 -15.79 7.21 -12.60
CA ALA A 190 -16.82 6.36 -13.18
C ALA A 190 -16.27 5.66 -14.44
N ALA A 191 -16.26 4.33 -14.43
CA ALA A 191 -16.10 3.56 -15.65
C ALA A 191 -17.37 3.76 -16.47
N GLY A 192 -17.25 4.50 -17.58
CA GLY A 192 -18.31 4.70 -18.55
C GLY A 192 -18.80 3.37 -19.08
N ARG A 193 -20.13 3.19 -19.06
CA ARG A 193 -20.81 2.20 -19.86
C ARG A 193 -20.69 2.63 -21.32
N ALA A 194 -20.15 1.74 -22.14
CA ALA A 194 -20.48 1.57 -23.55
C ALA A 194 -20.57 0.07 -23.79
#